data_AF-A0A2T2UKU7-F1
#
_entry.id   AF-A0A2T2UKU7-F1
#
_cell.length_a   1.000
_cell.length_b   1.000
_cell.length_c   1.000
_cell.angle_alpha   90.00
_cell.angle_beta   90.00
_cell.angle_gamma   90.00
#
_symmetry.space_group_name_H-M   'P 1'
#
loop_
_entity.id
_entity.type
_entity.pdbx_description
1 polymer ?
#
loop_
_entity_poly.entity_id
_entity_poly.type
_entity_poly.pdbx_seq_one_letter_code
_entity_poly.pdbx_strand_id
1 'polypeptide(L)'
;AQLAVVLGHEIGHVEARHASQQAGRQKLTQGLLIGGAVLGQATLGGNVGRQVLNIGGTAAQLLSLSYSRDNERESDRLGVEYAVRAGYEAAEGAEFFESLERVQEQSDQSIPTWQSTHPDPGARKQTIPKLAQKWKTKVEQPATAMNQEAYYASLTNVVLGKNPRQGFTEEGVFYHPELAFRFSVPRRWTVQNQRRQVAIVHPDQAAYMVFRFSESDTPEAAAREFAGQDGVTVRERRRAPVNGNDAQRVVAQAQTQQGETVRLLTYFIAYGDHVYEFQGLTTADRYDKYRRDFEESMTSFARLADSEKLNVQPTRLAIRSAGRRAPFRTFVDERALPGEMTRADLAIINQLALSETVTPGRPLKLPD
;
A
#
# COMPACT_ATOMS: atom_id res chain seq x y z
N ALA A 1 -25.78 -2.00 -0.34
CA ALA A 1 -26.04 -0.70 0.32
C ALA A 1 -24.74 -0.03 0.78
N GLN A 2 -24.00 -0.59 1.74
CA GLN A 2 -22.75 -0.03 2.27
C GLN A 2 -21.74 0.39 1.16
N LEU A 3 -21.43 -0.53 0.23
CA LEU A 3 -20.55 -0.24 -0.90
C LEU A 3 -21.05 0.92 -1.77
N ALA A 4 -22.36 1.06 -1.96
CA ALA A 4 -22.93 2.15 -2.77
C ALA A 4 -22.72 3.52 -2.12
N VAL A 5 -22.74 3.60 -0.78
CA VAL A 5 -22.41 4.83 -0.04
C VAL A 5 -20.94 5.19 -0.23
N VAL A 6 -20.03 4.21 -0.15
CA VAL A 6 -18.59 4.42 -0.38
C VAL A 6 -18.31 4.85 -1.82
N LEU A 7 -18.90 4.18 -2.82
CA LEU A 7 -18.75 4.59 -4.22
C LEU A 7 -19.37 5.98 -4.47
N GLY A 8 -20.52 6.27 -3.85
CA GLY A 8 -21.15 7.58 -3.91
C GLY A 8 -20.27 8.68 -3.31
N HIS A 9 -19.55 8.39 -2.23
CA HIS A 9 -18.57 9.29 -1.62
C HIS A 9 -17.43 9.63 -2.59
N GLU A 10 -16.85 8.62 -3.25
CA GLU A 10 -15.80 8.85 -4.26
C GLU A 10 -16.31 9.66 -5.46
N ILE A 11 -17.54 9.39 -5.92
CA ILE A 11 -18.20 10.21 -6.96
C ILE A 11 -18.41 11.65 -6.46
N GLY A 12 -18.76 11.82 -5.18
CA GLY A 12 -18.89 13.13 -4.54
C GLY A 12 -17.60 13.94 -4.58
N HIS A 13 -16.44 13.31 -4.36
CA HIS A 13 -15.14 13.97 -4.52
C HIS A 13 -14.90 14.47 -5.95
N VAL A 14 -15.32 13.70 -6.95
CA VAL A 14 -15.19 14.06 -8.36
C VAL A 14 -16.13 15.21 -8.71
N GLU A 15 -17.41 15.11 -8.33
CA GLU A 15 -18.44 16.11 -8.64
C GLU A 15 -18.10 17.46 -8.00
N ALA A 16 -17.70 17.46 -6.73
CA ALA A 16 -17.26 18.66 -6.02
C ALA A 16 -15.84 19.13 -6.42
N ARG A 17 -15.15 18.39 -7.29
CA ARG A 17 -13.80 18.69 -7.80
C ARG A 17 -12.77 18.86 -6.67
N HIS A 18 -12.89 18.09 -5.59
CA HIS A 18 -12.04 18.22 -4.40
C HIS A 18 -10.54 18.09 -4.71
N ALA A 19 -10.17 17.19 -5.64
CA ALA A 19 -8.79 17.05 -6.09
C ALA A 19 -8.25 18.33 -6.76
N SER A 20 -9.08 19.00 -7.58
CA SER A 20 -8.71 20.27 -8.22
C SER A 20 -8.60 21.41 -7.22
N GLN A 21 -9.50 21.48 -6.25
CA GLN A 21 -9.44 22.47 -5.16
C GLN A 21 -8.19 22.29 -4.31
N GLN A 22 -7.82 21.05 -3.99
CA GLN A 22 -6.61 20.71 -3.25
C GLN A 22 -5.35 21.04 -4.03
N ALA A 23 -5.30 20.70 -5.33
CA ALA A 23 -4.20 21.07 -6.21
C ALA A 23 -4.07 22.61 -6.32
N GLY A 24 -5.20 23.33 -6.40
CA GLY A 24 -5.23 24.79 -6.38
C GLY A 24 -4.69 25.37 -5.07
N ARG A 25 -5.11 24.83 -3.92
CA ARG A 25 -4.60 25.22 -2.58
C ARG A 25 -3.10 24.94 -2.46
N GLN A 26 -2.62 23.77 -2.88
CA GLN A 26 -1.20 23.45 -2.88
C GLN A 26 -0.39 24.39 -3.77
N LYS A 27 -0.88 24.72 -4.98
CA LYS A 27 -0.24 25.71 -5.86
C LYS A 27 -0.27 27.11 -5.25
N LEU A 28 -1.34 27.49 -4.55
CA LEU A 28 -1.45 28.77 -3.87
C LEU A 28 -0.51 28.83 -2.66
N THR A 29 -0.40 27.77 -1.85
CA THR A 29 0.53 27.67 -0.72
C THR A 29 1.98 27.64 -1.21
N GLN A 30 2.30 26.88 -2.26
CA GLN A 30 3.60 26.96 -2.93
C GLN A 30 3.85 28.35 -3.51
N GLY A 31 2.84 28.98 -4.11
CA GLY A 31 2.89 30.34 -4.65
C GLY A 31 3.04 31.42 -3.57
N LEU A 32 2.50 31.23 -2.36
CA LEU A 32 2.68 32.12 -1.21
C LEU A 32 4.06 31.96 -0.58
N LEU A 33 4.57 30.73 -0.52
CA LEU A 33 5.94 30.43 -0.12
C LEU A 33 6.95 31.00 -1.13
N ILE A 34 6.65 30.91 -2.43
CA ILE A 34 7.43 31.55 -3.50
C ILE A 34 7.26 33.07 -3.49
N GLY A 35 6.07 33.59 -3.13
CA GLY A 35 5.76 35.01 -2.99
C GLY A 35 6.44 35.70 -1.81
N GLY A 36 6.62 34.98 -0.70
CA GLY A 36 7.51 35.37 0.40
C GLY A 36 9.00 35.15 0.08
N ALA A 37 9.31 34.24 -0.84
CA ALA A 37 10.65 33.97 -1.35
C ALA A 37 10.97 34.71 -2.67
N VAL A 38 10.24 35.77 -3.03
CA VAL A 38 10.67 36.72 -4.09
C VAL A 38 11.93 37.51 -3.64
N LEU A 39 12.45 37.25 -2.43
CA LEU A 39 13.81 37.57 -2.01
C LEU A 39 14.85 36.46 -2.29
N GLY A 40 14.53 35.38 -3.00
CA GLY A 40 15.42 34.21 -3.12
C GLY A 40 15.17 33.31 -4.34
N GLN A 41 15.55 33.83 -5.52
CA GLN A 41 16.09 33.12 -6.69
C GLN A 41 15.26 32.01 -7.39
N ALA A 42 14.99 32.34 -8.65
CA ALA A 42 14.56 31.48 -9.75
C ALA A 42 15.53 30.32 -10.05
N THR A 43 14.99 29.11 -10.25
CA THR A 43 15.29 28.13 -11.33
C THR A 43 14.84 26.72 -10.91
N LEU A 44 13.75 26.20 -11.49
CA LEU A 44 13.30 24.83 -11.26
C LEU A 44 13.03 24.12 -12.59
N GLY A 45 13.90 23.17 -12.92
CA GLY A 45 13.66 22.11 -13.89
C GLY A 45 13.94 20.75 -13.25
N GLY A 46 13.05 19.77 -13.49
CA GLY A 46 13.34 18.34 -13.36
C GLY A 46 13.05 17.67 -12.01
N ASN A 47 11.87 17.04 -11.90
CA ASN A 47 11.49 16.10 -10.85
C ASN A 47 11.81 14.66 -11.29
N VAL A 48 12.32 13.81 -10.37
CA VAL A 48 12.02 12.36 -10.15
C VAL A 48 13.01 11.74 -9.13
N GLY A 49 14.23 12.27 -8.97
CA GLY A 49 15.23 11.74 -8.00
C GLY A 49 14.97 12.01 -6.51
N ARG A 50 13.89 12.73 -6.15
CA ARG A 50 13.60 13.18 -4.78
C ARG A 50 12.83 12.18 -3.89
N GLN A 51 12.35 11.06 -4.44
CA GLN A 51 11.42 10.18 -3.73
C GLN A 51 12.07 9.07 -2.90
N VAL A 52 13.34 8.73 -3.16
CA VAL A 52 13.99 7.57 -2.51
C VAL A 52 14.60 7.91 -1.15
N LEU A 53 14.96 9.17 -0.89
CA LEU A 53 15.62 9.60 0.36
C LEU A 53 14.65 10.01 1.48
N ASN A 54 13.35 9.83 1.26
CA ASN A 54 12.31 10.26 2.18
C ASN A 54 11.49 9.03 2.60
N ILE A 55 12.03 8.20 3.48
CA ILE A 55 11.25 7.14 4.13
C ILE A 55 10.30 7.72 5.20
N GLY A 56 10.57 8.94 5.68
CA GLY A 56 9.56 9.81 6.32
C GLY A 56 8.58 10.46 5.33
N GLY A 57 8.79 10.30 4.03
CA GLY A 57 8.00 10.92 2.96
C GLY A 57 6.71 10.19 2.63
N THR A 58 6.57 8.90 2.91
CA THR A 58 5.30 8.20 2.63
C THR A 58 4.16 8.79 3.47
N ALA A 59 4.41 9.07 4.76
CA ALA A 59 3.44 9.74 5.61
C ALA A 59 3.20 11.19 5.17
N ALA A 60 4.23 11.97 4.87
CA ALA A 60 4.07 13.35 4.39
C ALA A 60 3.42 13.46 3.00
N GLN A 61 3.62 12.46 2.13
CA GLN A 61 3.04 12.35 0.80
C GLN A 61 1.59 11.84 0.87
N LEU A 62 1.26 10.95 1.80
CA LEU A 62 -0.14 10.58 2.09
C LEU A 62 -0.90 11.75 2.72
N LEU A 63 -0.27 12.47 3.65
CA LEU A 63 -0.84 13.68 4.26
C LEU A 63 -1.04 14.81 3.23
N SER A 64 -0.16 14.95 2.23
CA SER A 64 -0.36 15.92 1.14
C SER A 64 -1.48 15.53 0.18
N LEU A 65 -1.86 14.25 0.13
CA LEU A 65 -3.00 13.73 -0.63
C LEU A 65 -4.31 13.70 0.18
N SER A 66 -4.30 14.07 1.46
CA SER A 66 -5.50 14.06 2.31
C SER A 66 -6.51 15.16 1.94
N TYR A 67 -7.79 14.79 1.89
CA TYR A 67 -8.87 15.76 1.73
C TYR A 67 -9.15 16.49 3.06
N SER A 68 -9.63 17.74 2.98
CA SER A 68 -10.04 18.45 4.21
C SER A 68 -11.29 17.83 4.82
N ARG A 69 -11.51 18.03 6.13
CA ARG A 69 -12.74 17.58 6.80
C ARG A 69 -14.01 18.15 6.16
N ASP A 70 -13.96 19.34 5.56
CA ASP A 70 -15.09 19.90 4.81
C ASP A 70 -15.35 19.13 3.52
N ASN A 71 -14.29 18.80 2.77
CA ASN A 71 -14.41 17.98 1.56
C ASN A 71 -15.01 16.60 1.88
N GLU A 72 -14.59 16.00 3.00
CA GLU A 72 -15.11 14.71 3.47
C GLU A 72 -16.59 14.81 3.86
N ARG A 73 -17.00 15.86 4.60
CA ARG A 73 -18.42 16.10 4.93
C ARG A 73 -19.29 16.31 3.70
N GLU A 74 -18.79 17.05 2.71
CA GLU A 74 -19.51 17.29 1.46
C GLU A 74 -19.66 15.99 0.66
N SER A 75 -18.59 15.20 0.57
CA SER A 75 -18.58 13.91 -0.13
C SER A 75 -19.48 12.89 0.56
N ASP A 76 -19.51 12.84 1.90
CA ASP A 76 -20.46 12.01 2.66
C ASP A 76 -21.91 12.39 2.33
N ARG A 77 -22.21 13.70 2.29
CA ARG A 77 -23.55 14.22 1.99
C ARG A 77 -23.99 13.85 0.58
N LEU A 78 -23.12 14.01 -0.41
CA LEU A 78 -23.36 13.67 -1.80
C LEU A 78 -23.48 12.16 -1.99
N GLY A 79 -22.60 11.37 -1.35
CA GLY A 79 -22.62 9.92 -1.44
C GLY A 79 -23.91 9.31 -0.88
N VAL A 80 -24.39 9.80 0.26
CA VAL A 80 -25.69 9.39 0.81
C VAL A 80 -26.83 9.81 -0.11
N GLU A 81 -26.79 11.03 -0.67
CA GLU A 81 -27.78 11.48 -1.65
C GLU A 81 -27.85 10.55 -2.86
N TYR A 82 -26.70 10.24 -3.48
CA TYR A 82 -26.61 9.39 -4.65
C TYR A 82 -27.09 7.96 -4.35
N ALA A 83 -26.67 7.39 -3.21
CA ALA A 83 -27.09 6.06 -2.80
C ALA A 83 -28.62 5.97 -2.62
N VAL A 84 -29.23 6.95 -1.95
CA VAL A 84 -30.69 7.00 -1.76
C VAL A 84 -31.42 7.17 -3.10
N ARG A 85 -30.97 8.09 -3.96
CA ARG A 85 -31.56 8.28 -5.30
C ARG A 85 -31.43 7.04 -6.19
N ALA A 86 -30.38 6.25 -6.00
CA ALA A 86 -30.19 4.95 -6.66
C ALA A 86 -30.98 3.80 -6.02
N GLY A 87 -31.80 4.07 -4.99
CA GLY A 87 -32.68 3.09 -4.34
C GLY A 87 -32.03 2.28 -3.21
N TYR A 88 -30.79 2.58 -2.82
CA TYR A 88 -30.11 1.86 -1.74
C TYR A 88 -30.50 2.36 -0.35
N GLU A 89 -30.56 1.44 0.62
CA GLU A 89 -30.67 1.78 2.03
C GLU A 89 -29.37 2.41 2.54
N ALA A 90 -29.20 3.71 2.34
CA ALA A 90 -27.94 4.40 2.63
C ALA A 90 -27.62 4.48 4.13
N ALA A 91 -28.59 4.25 5.03
CA ALA A 91 -28.35 4.20 6.47
C ALA A 91 -27.36 3.09 6.85
N GLU A 92 -27.34 1.99 6.10
CA GLU A 92 -26.37 0.90 6.28
C GLU A 92 -24.92 1.37 6.15
N GLY A 93 -24.65 2.47 5.45
CA GLY A 93 -23.30 3.02 5.31
C GLY A 93 -22.58 3.27 6.64
N ALA A 94 -23.32 3.46 7.73
CA ALA A 94 -22.75 3.61 9.08
C ALA A 94 -21.94 2.36 9.51
N GLU A 95 -22.39 1.16 9.17
CA GLU A 95 -21.72 -0.13 9.51
C GLU A 95 -20.35 -0.28 8.85
N PHE A 96 -20.16 0.34 7.67
CA PHE A 96 -18.85 0.40 7.03
C PHE A 96 -17.86 1.22 7.87
N PHE A 97 -18.28 2.39 8.36
CA PHE A 97 -17.44 3.23 9.23
C PHE A 97 -17.21 2.58 10.59
N GLU A 98 -18.17 1.81 11.12
CA GLU A 98 -17.95 0.98 12.28
C GLU A 98 -16.86 -0.06 12.07
N SER A 99 -16.87 -0.73 10.92
CA SER A 99 -15.82 -1.69 10.57
C SER A 99 -14.45 -1.00 10.51
N LEU A 100 -14.36 0.21 9.93
CA LEU A 100 -13.11 0.98 9.88
C LEU A 100 -12.60 1.42 11.25
N GLU A 101 -13.48 1.88 12.14
CA GLU A 101 -13.11 2.22 13.52
C GLU A 101 -12.52 0.99 14.24
N ARG A 102 -13.12 -0.19 14.06
CA ARG A 102 -12.61 -1.43 14.64
C ARG A 102 -11.23 -1.83 14.08
N VAL A 103 -10.95 -1.58 12.80
CA VAL A 103 -9.61 -1.81 12.23
C VAL A 103 -8.59 -0.86 12.88
N GLN A 104 -8.98 0.39 13.09
CA GLN A 104 -8.12 1.38 13.72
C GLN A 104 -7.81 1.02 15.19
N GLU A 105 -8.79 0.56 15.95
CA GLU A 105 -8.61 0.09 17.34
C GLU A 105 -7.67 -1.11 17.46
N GLN A 106 -7.61 -1.97 16.44
CA GLN A 106 -6.67 -3.10 16.41
C GLN A 106 -5.24 -2.70 16.01
N SER A 107 -5.10 -1.56 15.34
CA SER A 107 -3.84 -1.09 14.78
C SER A 107 -3.18 -0.12 15.75
N ASP A 108 -2.53 -0.62 16.80
CA ASP A 108 -1.86 0.21 17.83
C ASP A 108 -0.87 1.25 17.28
N GLN A 109 -0.43 1.14 16.01
CA GLN A 109 0.56 2.02 15.39
C GLN A 109 0.31 2.42 13.92
N SER A 110 -0.81 2.05 13.28
CA SER A 110 -1.05 2.40 11.86
C SER A 110 -2.46 2.90 11.59
N ILE A 111 -2.57 4.14 11.11
CA ILE A 111 -3.79 4.65 10.49
C ILE A 111 -4.04 3.81 9.22
N PRO A 112 -5.23 3.21 9.04
CA PRO A 112 -5.57 2.53 7.79
C PRO A 112 -5.29 3.42 6.57
N THR A 113 -4.74 2.88 5.49
CA THR A 113 -4.36 3.66 4.30
C THR A 113 -5.51 4.54 3.78
N TRP A 114 -6.74 4.04 3.87
CA TRP A 114 -7.94 4.80 3.50
C TRP A 114 -8.13 6.07 4.35
N GLN A 115 -7.98 6.00 5.67
CA GLN A 115 -8.09 7.17 6.55
C GLN A 115 -6.94 8.17 6.37
N SER A 116 -5.82 7.74 5.78
CA SER A 116 -4.70 8.63 5.48
C SER A 116 -5.05 9.63 4.37
N THR A 117 -5.92 9.26 3.42
CA THR A 117 -6.42 10.16 2.36
C THR A 117 -7.83 10.70 2.64
N HIS A 118 -8.66 9.93 3.36
CA HIS A 118 -10.03 10.27 3.76
C HIS A 118 -10.14 10.38 5.29
N PRO A 119 -9.65 11.46 5.90
CA PRO A 119 -9.70 11.61 7.35
C PRO A 119 -11.15 11.63 7.83
N ASP A 120 -11.45 10.95 8.94
CA ASP A 120 -12.79 11.00 9.52
C ASP A 120 -13.16 12.46 9.88
N PRO A 121 -14.21 13.04 9.27
CA PRO A 121 -14.69 14.36 9.64
C PRO A 121 -15.33 14.40 11.03
N GLY A 122 -15.55 13.24 11.64
CA GLY A 122 -16.16 13.02 12.94
C GLY A 122 -17.63 12.63 12.82
N ALA A 123 -18.06 11.71 13.69
CA ALA A 123 -19.47 11.33 13.88
C ALA A 123 -20.18 10.80 12.62
N ARG A 124 -19.46 10.13 11.72
CA ARG A 124 -20.05 9.52 10.50
C ARG A 124 -21.14 8.49 10.84
N LYS A 125 -20.91 7.66 11.87
CA LYS A 125 -21.88 6.70 12.42
C LYS A 125 -23.24 7.34 12.75
N GLN A 126 -23.23 8.56 13.30
CA GLN A 126 -24.45 9.27 13.68
C GLN A 126 -25.02 10.12 12.53
N THR A 127 -24.16 10.59 11.62
CA THR A 127 -24.55 11.56 10.58
C THR A 127 -25.15 10.86 9.36
N ILE A 128 -24.60 9.72 8.93
CA ILE A 128 -25.07 9.00 7.74
C ILE A 128 -26.53 8.56 7.85
N PRO A 129 -26.99 7.92 8.94
CA PRO A 129 -28.39 7.52 9.07
C PRO A 129 -29.36 8.73 9.04
N LYS A 130 -28.96 9.86 9.63
CA LYS A 130 -29.75 11.10 9.61
C LYS A 130 -29.87 11.68 8.20
N LEU A 131 -28.77 11.70 7.45
CA LEU A 131 -28.76 12.13 6.05
C LEU A 131 -29.61 11.20 5.18
N ALA A 132 -29.49 9.89 5.38
CA ALA A 132 -30.28 8.89 4.65
C ALA A 132 -31.78 9.11 4.89
N GLN A 133 -32.20 9.28 6.15
CA GLN A 133 -33.60 9.56 6.48
C GLN A 133 -34.10 10.87 5.84
N LYS A 134 -33.28 11.92 5.83
CA LYS A 134 -33.62 13.19 5.18
C LYS A 134 -33.78 13.05 3.66
N TRP A 135 -32.98 12.20 3.01
CA TRP A 135 -33.07 12.01 1.56
C TRP A 135 -34.18 11.05 1.16
N LYS A 136 -34.53 10.08 2.01
CA LYS A 136 -35.67 9.18 1.77
C LYS A 136 -36.99 9.93 1.62
N THR A 137 -37.16 11.07 2.31
CA THR A 137 -38.37 11.91 2.15
C THR A 137 -38.39 12.73 0.86
N LYS A 138 -37.32 12.68 0.06
CA LYS A 138 -37.15 13.47 -1.18
C LYS A 138 -37.16 12.61 -2.45
N VAL A 139 -37.28 11.29 -2.31
CA VAL A 139 -37.34 10.36 -3.45
C VAL A 139 -38.75 9.77 -3.54
N GLU A 140 -39.23 9.56 -4.76
CA GLU A 140 -40.55 8.97 -5.00
C GLU A 140 -40.58 7.47 -4.69
N GLN A 141 -39.50 6.77 -5.02
CA GLN A 141 -39.37 5.33 -4.80
C GLN A 141 -38.67 5.04 -3.46
N PRO A 142 -39.14 4.06 -2.68
CA PRO A 142 -38.48 3.67 -1.44
C PRO A 142 -37.03 3.20 -1.67
N ALA A 143 -36.10 3.82 -0.96
CA ALA A 143 -34.69 3.43 -0.98
C ALA A 143 -34.40 2.38 0.10
N THR A 144 -34.70 1.12 -0.20
CA THR A 144 -34.60 -0.03 0.73
C THR A 144 -33.66 -1.13 0.24
N ALA A 145 -33.02 -0.96 -0.92
CA ALA A 145 -32.22 -2.02 -1.53
C ALA A 145 -30.92 -2.28 -0.73
N MET A 146 -30.72 -3.54 -0.34
CA MET A 146 -29.48 -4.03 0.27
C MET A 146 -28.51 -4.61 -0.76
N ASN A 147 -29.05 -5.39 -1.70
CA ASN A 147 -28.31 -6.15 -2.71
C ASN A 147 -27.24 -7.09 -2.12
N GLN A 148 -27.55 -7.72 -0.99
CA GLN A 148 -26.63 -8.56 -0.23
C GLN A 148 -26.15 -9.80 -1.00
N GLU A 149 -27.05 -10.49 -1.70
CA GLU A 149 -26.70 -11.70 -2.46
C GLU A 149 -25.77 -11.38 -3.63
N ALA A 150 -26.12 -10.38 -4.46
CA ALA A 150 -25.28 -9.92 -5.56
C ALA A 150 -23.90 -9.43 -5.07
N TYR A 151 -23.86 -8.75 -3.91
CA TYR A 151 -22.61 -8.35 -3.28
C TYR A 151 -21.78 -9.55 -2.84
N TYR A 152 -22.38 -10.56 -2.20
CA TYR A 152 -21.62 -11.76 -1.81
C TYR A 152 -21.11 -12.57 -3.01
N ALA A 153 -21.89 -12.65 -4.08
CA ALA A 153 -21.45 -13.28 -5.32
C ALA A 153 -20.19 -12.58 -5.89
N SER A 154 -20.13 -11.24 -5.85
CA SER A 154 -18.97 -10.49 -6.34
C SER A 154 -17.73 -10.58 -5.46
N LEU A 155 -17.87 -10.99 -4.19
CA LEU A 155 -16.74 -11.22 -3.28
C LEU A 155 -16.07 -12.58 -3.48
N THR A 156 -16.71 -13.51 -4.19
CA THR A 156 -16.12 -14.83 -4.44
C THR A 156 -14.85 -14.66 -5.27
N ASN A 157 -13.77 -15.33 -4.86
CA ASN A 157 -12.43 -15.27 -5.48
C ASN A 157 -11.62 -13.98 -5.23
N VAL A 158 -12.10 -13.04 -4.41
CA VAL A 158 -11.28 -11.92 -3.94
C VAL A 158 -10.13 -12.48 -3.10
N VAL A 159 -8.89 -12.06 -3.37
CA VAL A 159 -7.73 -12.47 -2.57
C VAL A 159 -7.87 -11.92 -1.15
N LEU A 160 -7.75 -12.78 -0.16
CA LEU A 160 -7.73 -12.42 1.25
C LEU A 160 -6.27 -12.17 1.67
N GLY A 161 -5.98 -10.98 2.18
CA GLY A 161 -4.62 -10.61 2.58
C GLY A 161 -3.68 -10.31 1.40
N LYS A 162 -2.37 -10.50 1.62
CA LYS A 162 -1.35 -10.29 0.58
C LYS A 162 -1.33 -11.48 -0.38
N ASN A 163 -1.24 -11.23 -1.68
CA ASN A 163 -1.07 -12.29 -2.67
C ASN A 163 0.38 -12.82 -2.65
N PRO A 164 0.65 -14.05 -2.17
CA PRO A 164 2.01 -14.58 -2.09
C PRO A 164 2.64 -14.76 -3.48
N ARG A 165 1.84 -14.85 -4.55
CA ARG A 165 2.35 -14.96 -5.92
C ARG A 165 3.12 -13.71 -6.39
N GLN A 166 2.83 -12.56 -5.76
CA GLN A 166 3.47 -11.26 -6.00
C GLN A 166 4.59 -10.95 -5.00
N GLY A 167 4.94 -11.91 -4.15
CA GLY A 167 6.08 -11.78 -3.27
C GLY A 167 5.76 -12.07 -1.81
N PHE A 168 6.59 -12.88 -1.17
CA PHE A 168 6.50 -13.20 0.25
C PHE A 168 7.88 -13.50 0.83
N THR A 169 7.97 -13.49 2.15
CA THR A 169 9.19 -13.82 2.89
C THR A 169 8.98 -15.06 3.73
N GLU A 170 9.94 -15.97 3.70
CA GLU A 170 9.97 -17.16 4.53
C GLU A 170 11.44 -17.49 4.87
N GLU A 171 11.71 -17.80 6.13
CA GLU A 171 13.05 -18.21 6.61
C GLU A 171 14.21 -17.27 6.18
N GLY A 172 13.95 -15.96 6.14
CA GLY A 172 14.97 -14.97 5.76
C GLY A 172 15.26 -14.91 4.26
N VAL A 173 14.36 -15.41 3.41
CA VAL A 173 14.44 -15.32 1.96
C VAL A 173 13.17 -14.66 1.43
N PHE A 174 13.33 -13.72 0.51
CA PHE A 174 12.23 -13.18 -0.28
C PHE A 174 12.06 -14.01 -1.55
N TYR A 175 10.82 -14.38 -1.87
CA TYR A 175 10.44 -15.17 -3.03
C TYR A 175 9.44 -14.39 -3.86
N HIS A 176 9.58 -14.37 -5.18
CA HIS A 176 8.58 -13.84 -6.10
C HIS A 176 8.17 -14.92 -7.12
N PRO A 177 7.05 -15.63 -6.89
CA PRO A 177 6.61 -16.75 -7.74
C PRO A 177 6.34 -16.37 -9.20
N GLU A 178 5.62 -15.27 -9.47
CA GLU A 178 5.27 -14.88 -10.84
C GLU A 178 6.48 -14.49 -11.70
N LEU A 179 7.41 -13.72 -11.13
CA LEU A 179 8.67 -13.34 -11.77
C LEU A 179 9.78 -14.38 -11.56
N ALA A 180 9.48 -15.48 -10.87
CA ALA A 180 10.37 -16.61 -10.60
C ALA A 180 11.77 -16.24 -10.09
N PHE A 181 11.90 -15.32 -9.12
CA PHE A 181 13.19 -15.00 -8.47
C PHE A 181 13.13 -15.11 -6.95
N ARG A 182 14.31 -15.15 -6.33
CA ARG A 182 14.50 -15.06 -4.88
C ARG A 182 15.78 -14.32 -4.51
N PHE A 183 15.86 -13.81 -3.28
CA PHE A 183 17.10 -13.30 -2.67
C PHE A 183 17.03 -13.38 -1.14
N SER A 184 18.17 -13.42 -0.46
CA SER A 184 18.22 -13.42 1.00
C SER A 184 17.91 -12.05 1.59
N VAL A 185 17.27 -12.04 2.75
CA VAL A 185 16.97 -10.86 3.55
C VAL A 185 17.85 -10.91 4.80
N PRO A 186 18.60 -9.84 5.14
CA PRO A 186 19.44 -9.85 6.32
C PRO A 186 18.62 -10.01 7.60
N ARG A 187 19.22 -10.66 8.60
CA ARG A 187 18.54 -10.93 9.87
C ARG A 187 18.06 -9.65 10.53
N ARG A 188 16.81 -9.65 11.01
CA ARG A 188 16.13 -8.52 11.67
C ARG A 188 15.78 -7.35 10.75
N TRP A 189 16.07 -7.39 9.46
CA TRP A 189 15.59 -6.36 8.54
C TRP A 189 14.15 -6.67 8.13
N THR A 190 13.36 -5.62 7.95
CA THR A 190 11.95 -5.73 7.60
C THR A 190 11.77 -5.54 6.10
N VAL A 191 10.99 -6.43 5.47
CA VAL A 191 10.65 -6.33 4.05
C VAL A 191 9.31 -5.64 3.87
N GLN A 192 9.27 -4.65 2.99
CA GLN A 192 8.06 -4.01 2.50
C GLN A 192 7.91 -4.32 1.02
N ASN A 193 7.05 -5.30 0.71
CA ASN A 193 6.72 -5.66 -0.66
C ASN A 193 5.66 -4.72 -1.23
N GLN A 194 5.97 -4.02 -2.31
CA GLN A 194 5.07 -3.10 -3.01
C GLN A 194 5.00 -3.46 -4.49
N ARG A 195 3.96 -3.00 -5.20
CA ARG A 195 3.73 -3.36 -6.61
C ARG A 195 4.91 -3.04 -7.55
N ARG A 196 5.68 -1.99 -7.28
CA ARG A 196 6.78 -1.52 -8.14
C ARG A 196 8.17 -1.78 -7.59
N GLN A 197 8.28 -2.17 -6.32
CA GLN A 197 9.55 -2.33 -5.63
C GLN A 197 9.43 -3.16 -4.36
N VAL A 198 10.54 -3.76 -3.95
CA VAL A 198 10.72 -4.36 -2.64
C VAL A 198 11.70 -3.51 -1.86
N ALA A 199 11.27 -2.95 -0.73
CA ALA A 199 12.15 -2.23 0.18
C ALA A 199 12.53 -3.12 1.36
N ILE A 200 13.79 -3.06 1.79
CA ILE A 200 14.32 -3.83 2.91
C ILE A 200 14.96 -2.83 3.87
N VAL A 201 14.45 -2.75 5.08
CA VAL A 201 14.73 -1.65 6.01
C VAL A 201 15.41 -2.19 7.26
N HIS A 202 16.55 -1.60 7.63
CA HIS A 202 17.19 -1.88 8.92
C HIS A 202 16.32 -1.32 10.06
N PRO A 203 16.20 -2.02 11.21
CA PRO A 203 15.35 -1.58 12.34
C PRO A 203 15.55 -0.12 12.77
N ASP A 204 16.82 0.29 12.91
CA ASP A 204 17.17 1.65 13.32
C ASP A 204 17.08 2.70 12.19
N GLN A 205 16.54 2.34 11.02
CA GLN A 205 16.36 3.23 9.87
C GLN A 205 17.68 3.88 9.36
N ALA A 206 18.81 3.29 9.71
CA ALA A 206 20.15 3.77 9.38
C ALA A 206 20.65 3.30 8.00
N ALA A 207 19.99 2.31 7.40
CA ALA A 207 20.36 1.73 6.13
C ALA A 207 19.14 1.09 5.47
N TYR A 208 19.15 1.09 4.13
CA TYR A 208 18.04 0.65 3.32
C TYR A 208 18.55 -0.10 2.10
N MET A 209 17.76 -1.07 1.63
CA MET A 209 17.89 -1.60 0.29
C MET A 209 16.57 -1.48 -0.46
N VAL A 210 16.66 -1.26 -1.77
CA VAL A 210 15.53 -1.22 -2.68
C VAL A 210 15.83 -2.11 -3.88
N PHE A 211 14.91 -3.00 -4.19
CA PHE A 211 14.92 -3.84 -5.38
C PHE A 211 13.75 -3.46 -6.28
N ARG A 212 14.03 -3.10 -7.53
CA ARG A 212 13.03 -2.62 -8.50
C ARG A 212 13.46 -2.91 -9.93
N PHE A 213 12.56 -2.69 -10.88
CA PHE A 213 12.92 -2.67 -12.29
C PHE A 213 13.77 -1.44 -12.62
N SER A 214 14.73 -1.62 -13.52
CA SER A 214 15.39 -0.54 -14.25
C SER A 214 14.64 -0.29 -15.55
N GLU A 215 14.60 0.96 -16.01
CA GLU A 215 14.03 1.35 -17.30
C GLU A 215 14.99 1.06 -18.48
N SER A 216 16.22 0.62 -18.18
CA SER A 216 17.27 0.31 -19.16
C SER A 216 17.25 -1.16 -19.59
N ASP A 217 17.55 -1.41 -20.87
CA ASP A 217 17.51 -2.76 -21.46
C ASP A 217 18.69 -3.67 -21.04
N THR A 218 19.82 -3.09 -20.61
CA THR A 218 21.01 -3.86 -20.22
C THR A 218 21.61 -3.35 -18.92
N PRO A 219 22.26 -4.21 -18.11
CA PRO A 219 22.95 -3.78 -16.90
C PRO A 219 24.01 -2.69 -17.13
N GLU A 220 24.73 -2.76 -18.26
CA GLU A 220 25.72 -1.77 -18.67
C GLU A 220 25.08 -0.41 -18.97
N ALA A 221 23.95 -0.39 -19.70
CA ALA A 221 23.19 0.84 -19.96
C ALA A 221 22.65 1.44 -18.66
N ALA A 222 22.03 0.62 -17.81
CA ALA A 222 21.50 1.03 -16.51
C ALA A 222 22.59 1.64 -15.61
N ALA A 223 23.77 1.01 -15.57
CA ALA A 223 24.91 1.52 -14.82
C ALA A 223 25.48 2.84 -15.38
N ARG A 224 25.41 3.06 -16.70
CA ARG A 224 25.83 4.32 -17.33
C ARG A 224 24.82 5.43 -17.05
N GLU A 225 23.53 5.14 -17.17
CA GLU A 225 22.45 6.08 -16.86
C GLU A 225 22.52 6.53 -15.41
N PHE A 226 22.63 5.58 -14.47
CA PHE A 226 22.81 5.86 -13.04
C PHE A 226 24.06 6.71 -12.77
N ALA A 227 25.18 6.40 -13.43
CA ALA A 227 26.42 7.16 -13.29
C ALA A 227 26.33 8.61 -13.82
N GLY A 228 25.42 8.88 -14.75
CA GLY A 228 25.20 10.19 -15.36
C GLY A 228 24.18 11.05 -14.61
N GLN A 229 23.60 10.58 -13.50
CA GLN A 229 22.63 11.34 -12.73
C GLN A 229 23.28 12.52 -12.01
N ASP A 230 22.63 13.68 -12.07
CA ASP A 230 23.08 14.89 -11.37
C ASP A 230 23.22 14.63 -9.85
N GLY A 231 24.36 15.02 -9.30
CA GLY A 231 24.67 14.83 -7.88
C GLY A 231 25.18 13.43 -7.50
N VAL A 232 25.31 12.50 -8.45
CA VAL A 232 25.93 11.19 -8.24
C VAL A 232 27.40 11.23 -8.66
N THR A 233 28.30 10.82 -7.76
CA THR A 233 29.72 10.64 -8.06
C THR A 233 30.08 9.17 -7.97
N VAL A 234 30.40 8.55 -9.10
CA VAL A 234 30.83 7.14 -9.15
C VAL A 234 32.25 6.99 -8.62
N ARG A 235 32.44 6.02 -7.72
CA ARG A 235 33.76 5.63 -7.19
C ARG A 235 34.27 4.33 -7.80
N GLU A 236 33.34 3.45 -8.15
CA GLU A 236 33.66 2.17 -8.76
C GLU A 236 32.51 1.76 -9.69
N ARG A 237 32.85 1.24 -10.87
CA ARG A 237 31.92 0.53 -11.74
C ARG A 237 32.65 -0.65 -12.34
N ARG A 238 32.10 -1.85 -12.22
CA ARG A 238 32.66 -3.06 -12.82
C ARG A 238 31.59 -4.09 -13.14
N ARG A 239 31.87 -4.93 -14.13
CA ARG A 239 31.10 -6.15 -14.37
C ARG A 239 31.23 -7.09 -13.18
N ALA A 240 30.11 -7.59 -12.68
CA ALA A 240 30.05 -8.47 -11.52
C ALA A 240 28.84 -9.43 -11.65
N PRO A 241 28.97 -10.53 -12.42
CA PRO A 241 27.86 -11.47 -12.64
C PRO A 241 27.29 -12.02 -11.33
N VAL A 242 25.98 -12.20 -11.27
CA VAL A 242 25.26 -12.68 -10.08
C VAL A 242 24.56 -13.99 -10.39
N ASN A 243 25.05 -15.10 -9.85
CA ASN A 243 24.51 -16.45 -10.06
C ASN A 243 24.25 -16.79 -11.53
N GLY A 244 25.20 -16.44 -12.41
CA GLY A 244 25.14 -16.69 -13.85
C GLY A 244 24.46 -15.59 -14.67
N ASN A 245 23.80 -14.63 -14.02
CA ASN A 245 23.20 -13.47 -14.68
C ASN A 245 24.26 -12.40 -15.00
N ASP A 246 24.13 -11.77 -16.17
CA ASP A 246 24.95 -10.59 -16.46
C ASP A 246 24.56 -9.45 -15.52
N ALA A 247 25.58 -8.77 -14.98
CA ALA A 247 25.35 -7.74 -13.99
C ALA A 247 26.49 -6.74 -13.89
N GLN A 248 26.14 -5.52 -13.48
CA GLN A 248 27.06 -4.42 -13.21
C GLN A 248 26.95 -4.00 -11.77
N ARG A 249 28.10 -3.90 -11.10
CA ARG A 249 28.22 -3.35 -9.76
C ARG A 249 28.69 -1.91 -9.85
N VAL A 250 28.00 -1.02 -9.17
CA VAL A 250 28.37 0.39 -9.04
C VAL A 250 28.45 0.77 -7.56
N VAL A 251 29.55 1.42 -7.17
CA VAL A 251 29.65 2.13 -5.89
C VAL A 251 29.72 3.61 -6.20
N ALA A 252 28.79 4.37 -5.63
CA ALA A 252 28.71 5.81 -5.82
C ALA A 252 28.49 6.52 -4.50
N GLN A 253 28.57 7.85 -4.55
CA GLN A 253 28.20 8.74 -3.46
C GLN A 253 27.29 9.85 -3.99
N ALA A 254 26.39 10.34 -3.15
CA ALA A 254 25.54 11.47 -3.44
C ALA A 254 25.39 12.35 -2.19
N GLN A 255 24.89 13.57 -2.35
CA GLN A 255 24.54 14.45 -1.24
C GLN A 255 23.02 14.49 -1.03
N THR A 256 22.58 14.43 0.22
CA THR A 256 21.18 14.69 0.57
C THR A 256 20.89 16.19 0.49
N GLN A 257 19.61 16.56 0.52
CA GLN A 257 19.19 17.98 0.58
C GLN A 257 19.70 18.69 1.85
N GLN A 258 20.05 17.94 2.89
CA GLN A 258 20.59 18.45 4.15
C GLN A 258 22.13 18.51 4.14
N GLY A 259 22.77 18.20 3.00
CA GLY A 259 24.23 18.23 2.83
C GLY A 259 24.95 16.98 3.32
N GLU A 260 24.22 15.96 3.77
CA GLU A 260 24.83 14.71 4.24
C GLU A 260 25.32 13.88 3.04
N THR A 261 26.52 13.29 3.16
CA THR A 261 27.03 12.40 2.11
C THR A 261 26.53 10.98 2.35
N VAL A 262 25.82 10.43 1.36
CA VAL A 262 25.36 9.03 1.35
C VAL A 262 26.23 8.20 0.42
N ARG A 263 26.38 6.91 0.74
CA ARG A 263 27.02 5.91 -0.11
C ARG A 263 25.97 4.98 -0.68
N LEU A 264 26.13 4.70 -1.97
CA LEU A 264 25.29 3.81 -2.76
C LEU A 264 26.12 2.60 -3.18
N LEU A 265 25.56 1.40 -2.98
CA LEU A 265 26.02 0.19 -3.64
C LEU A 265 24.86 -0.35 -4.48
N THR A 266 25.05 -0.45 -5.78
CA THR A 266 24.00 -0.87 -6.71
C THR A 266 24.49 -2.04 -7.55
N TYR A 267 23.66 -3.07 -7.64
CA TYR A 267 23.75 -4.08 -8.69
C TYR A 267 22.63 -3.87 -9.70
N PHE A 268 22.99 -3.78 -10.97
CA PHE A 268 22.06 -3.93 -12.08
C PHE A 268 22.18 -5.36 -12.60
N ILE A 269 21.09 -6.13 -12.59
CA ILE A 269 21.11 -7.58 -12.84
C ILE A 269 20.12 -7.89 -13.97
N ALA A 270 20.61 -8.46 -15.07
CA ALA A 270 19.75 -8.95 -16.15
C ALA A 270 19.09 -10.27 -15.72
N TYR A 271 17.77 -10.37 -15.79
CA TYR A 271 17.05 -11.60 -15.48
C TYR A 271 15.73 -11.68 -16.24
N GLY A 272 15.55 -12.78 -17.00
CA GLY A 272 14.49 -12.86 -18.01
C GLY A 272 14.65 -11.73 -19.03
N ASP A 273 13.57 -11.03 -19.34
CA ASP A 273 13.55 -9.91 -20.30
C ASP A 273 13.75 -8.54 -19.62
N HIS A 274 14.19 -8.50 -18.36
CA HIS A 274 14.28 -7.27 -17.57
C HIS A 274 15.69 -7.06 -16.99
N VAL A 275 15.99 -5.80 -16.67
CA VAL A 275 17.08 -5.44 -15.77
C VAL A 275 16.50 -5.01 -14.44
N TYR A 276 17.00 -5.61 -13.36
CA TYR A 276 16.65 -5.24 -12.01
C TYR A 276 17.74 -4.37 -11.40
N GLU A 277 17.34 -3.31 -10.72
CA GLU A 277 18.20 -2.49 -9.87
C GLU A 277 18.04 -2.95 -8.42
N PHE A 278 19.13 -3.42 -7.81
CA PHE A 278 19.21 -3.72 -6.40
C PHE A 278 20.20 -2.75 -5.75
N GLN A 279 19.67 -1.73 -5.06
CA GLN A 279 20.43 -0.62 -4.51
C GLN A 279 20.41 -0.65 -2.99
N GLY A 280 21.57 -0.51 -2.36
CA GLY A 280 21.76 -0.30 -0.93
C GLY A 280 22.23 1.13 -0.67
N LEU A 281 21.64 1.77 0.34
CA LEU A 281 21.91 3.16 0.72
C LEU A 281 22.15 3.26 2.23
N THR A 282 23.20 3.97 2.60
CA THR A 282 23.44 4.43 3.98
C THR A 282 24.32 5.68 3.95
N THR A 283 24.56 6.29 5.10
CA THR A 283 25.48 7.43 5.25
C THR A 283 26.92 6.99 5.02
N ALA A 284 27.79 7.88 4.55
CA ALA A 284 29.15 7.51 4.14
C ALA A 284 30.00 6.93 5.28
N ASP A 285 29.79 7.38 6.52
CA ASP A 285 30.45 6.90 7.75
C ASP A 285 29.98 5.49 8.17
N ARG A 286 28.77 5.09 7.77
CA ARG A 286 28.18 3.80 8.12
C ARG A 286 28.30 2.76 7.00
N TYR A 287 28.84 3.14 5.85
CA TYR A 287 28.90 2.26 4.68
C TYR A 287 29.60 0.93 4.97
N ASP A 288 30.78 0.96 5.58
CA ASP A 288 31.54 -0.26 5.84
C ASP A 288 30.84 -1.22 6.82
N LYS A 289 29.98 -0.68 7.71
CA LYS A 289 29.14 -1.46 8.61
C LYS A 289 28.07 -2.25 7.85
N TYR A 290 27.40 -1.63 6.87
CA TYR A 290 26.23 -2.23 6.18
C TYR A 290 26.55 -2.83 4.81
N ARG A 291 27.73 -2.55 4.24
CA ARG A 291 28.13 -3.03 2.91
C ARG A 291 27.98 -4.54 2.78
N ARG A 292 28.33 -5.30 3.82
CA ARG A 292 28.23 -6.76 3.79
C ARG A 292 26.79 -7.24 3.68
N ASP A 293 25.87 -6.69 4.47
CA ASP A 293 24.44 -7.02 4.41
C ASP A 293 23.84 -6.70 3.02
N PHE A 294 24.27 -5.58 2.43
CA PHE A 294 23.91 -5.22 1.06
C PHE A 294 24.41 -6.26 0.05
N GLU A 295 25.71 -6.57 0.08
CA GLU A 295 26.32 -7.51 -0.87
C GLU A 295 25.75 -8.92 -0.75
N GLU A 296 25.51 -9.43 0.48
CA GLU A 296 24.91 -10.75 0.69
C GLU A 296 23.50 -10.85 0.08
N SER A 297 22.66 -9.82 0.24
CA SER A 297 21.32 -9.78 -0.34
C SER A 297 21.36 -9.66 -1.87
N MET A 298 22.21 -8.78 -2.40
CA MET A 298 22.30 -8.54 -3.84
C MET A 298 22.87 -9.74 -4.60
N THR A 299 23.91 -10.37 -4.05
CA THR A 299 24.59 -11.49 -4.71
C THR A 299 23.90 -12.84 -4.51
N SER A 300 22.94 -12.93 -3.58
CA SER A 300 22.07 -14.10 -3.43
C SER A 300 20.87 -14.09 -4.40
N PHE A 301 20.69 -13.03 -5.19
CA PHE A 301 19.67 -12.98 -6.23
C PHE A 301 19.80 -14.17 -7.19
N ALA A 302 18.75 -14.97 -7.29
CA ALA A 302 18.76 -16.19 -8.11
C ALA A 302 17.37 -16.51 -8.63
N ARG A 303 17.33 -17.37 -9.66
CA ARG A 303 16.10 -18.00 -10.12
C ARG A 303 15.45 -18.80 -8.98
N LEU A 304 14.14 -18.63 -8.82
CA LEU A 304 13.32 -19.48 -7.98
C LEU A 304 12.97 -20.76 -8.75
N ALA A 305 13.53 -21.88 -8.32
CA ALA A 305 13.29 -23.19 -8.93
C ALA A 305 12.42 -24.11 -8.07
N ASP A 306 12.22 -23.77 -6.79
CA ASP A 306 11.40 -24.53 -5.86
C ASP A 306 9.93 -24.52 -6.32
N SER A 307 9.41 -25.70 -6.68
CA SER A 307 8.05 -25.86 -7.17
C SER A 307 6.98 -25.54 -6.13
N GLU A 308 7.24 -25.75 -4.84
CA GLU A 308 6.29 -25.42 -3.78
C GLU A 308 6.13 -23.89 -3.69
N LYS A 309 7.25 -23.16 -3.74
CA LYS A 309 7.24 -21.69 -3.73
C LYS A 309 6.65 -21.11 -5.02
N LEU A 310 6.95 -21.69 -6.19
CA LEU A 310 6.39 -21.24 -7.48
C LEU A 310 4.87 -21.43 -7.57
N ASN A 311 4.37 -22.53 -7.01
CA ASN A 311 2.97 -22.91 -7.12
C ASN A 311 2.10 -22.45 -5.94
N VAL A 312 2.66 -21.69 -5.00
CA VAL A 312 1.89 -21.09 -3.90
C VAL A 312 0.67 -20.36 -4.44
N GLN A 313 -0.47 -20.55 -3.78
CA GLN A 313 -1.73 -19.93 -4.15
C GLN A 313 -2.14 -18.92 -3.09
N PRO A 314 -2.76 -17.79 -3.47
CA PRO A 314 -3.38 -16.90 -2.50
C PRO A 314 -4.57 -17.59 -1.85
N THR A 315 -4.74 -17.37 -0.55
CA THR A 315 -6.03 -17.58 0.11
C THR A 315 -7.05 -16.63 -0.49
N ARG A 316 -8.25 -17.12 -0.78
CA ARG A 316 -9.35 -16.33 -1.32
C ARG A 316 -10.51 -16.31 -0.34
N LEU A 317 -11.36 -15.31 -0.52
CA LEU A 317 -12.62 -15.21 0.17
C LEU A 317 -13.64 -16.18 -0.44
N ALA A 318 -14.18 -17.04 0.42
CA ALA A 318 -15.33 -17.86 0.17
C ALA A 318 -16.52 -17.37 1.01
N ILE A 319 -17.71 -17.41 0.42
CA ILE A 319 -18.96 -17.15 1.13
C ILE A 319 -19.58 -18.48 1.51
N ARG A 320 -19.56 -18.80 2.80
CA ARG A 320 -20.06 -20.06 3.35
C ARG A 320 -21.22 -19.79 4.29
N SER A 321 -22.31 -20.53 4.14
CA SER A 321 -23.42 -20.44 5.09
C SER A 321 -23.03 -21.09 6.42
N ALA A 322 -23.34 -20.43 7.54
CA ALA A 322 -23.10 -20.99 8.87
C ALA A 322 -23.94 -22.26 9.05
N GLY A 323 -23.28 -23.40 9.27
CA GLY A 323 -23.95 -24.70 9.43
C GLY A 323 -24.52 -24.98 10.82
N ARG A 324 -24.21 -24.16 11.83
CA ARG A 324 -24.62 -24.37 13.23
C ARG A 324 -24.79 -23.06 13.99
N ARG A 325 -25.44 -23.11 15.15
CA ARG A 325 -25.49 -21.99 16.08
C ARG A 325 -24.26 -22.02 16.98
N ALA A 326 -23.38 -21.02 16.91
CA ALA A 326 -22.17 -20.96 17.74
C ALA A 326 -21.50 -19.58 17.73
N PRO A 327 -20.59 -19.29 18.67
CA PRO A 327 -19.75 -18.10 18.61
C PRO A 327 -18.91 -18.04 17.31
N PHE A 328 -18.79 -16.85 16.70
CA PHE A 328 -18.07 -16.65 15.44
C PHE A 328 -16.64 -17.21 15.44
N ARG A 329 -15.92 -17.06 16.57
CA ARG A 329 -14.56 -17.61 16.75
C ARG A 329 -14.43 -19.11 16.44
N THR A 330 -15.54 -19.86 16.50
CA THR A 330 -15.55 -21.31 16.25
C THR A 330 -15.74 -21.67 14.78
N PHE A 331 -15.96 -20.70 13.89
CA PHE A 331 -16.02 -20.87 12.44
C PHE A 331 -14.69 -20.53 11.75
N VAL A 332 -13.72 -19.98 12.48
CA VAL A 332 -12.43 -19.55 11.94
C VAL A 332 -11.39 -20.66 12.13
N ASP A 333 -10.85 -21.15 11.02
CA ASP A 333 -9.63 -21.96 11.02
C ASP A 333 -8.42 -21.04 10.95
N GLU A 334 -7.67 -20.93 12.05
CA GLU A 334 -6.47 -20.07 12.12
C GLU A 334 -5.38 -20.51 11.14
N ARG A 335 -5.32 -21.80 10.77
CA ARG A 335 -4.31 -22.30 9.83
C ARG A 335 -4.57 -21.87 8.39
N ALA A 336 -5.81 -21.47 8.10
CA ALA A 336 -6.20 -20.97 6.79
C ALA A 336 -6.05 -19.44 6.67
N LEU A 337 -5.66 -18.75 7.74
CA LEU A 337 -5.47 -17.29 7.70
C LEU A 337 -4.15 -16.94 7.00
N PRO A 338 -4.16 -16.03 6.01
CA PRO A 338 -2.97 -15.66 5.26
C PRO A 338 -2.11 -14.65 6.02
N GLY A 339 -0.79 -14.91 6.06
CA GLY A 339 0.20 -13.97 6.60
C GLY A 339 -0.02 -13.64 8.08
N GLU A 340 -0.09 -12.35 8.40
CA GLU A 340 -0.28 -11.84 9.76
C GLU A 340 -1.76 -11.65 10.15
N MET A 341 -2.69 -12.12 9.31
CA MET A 341 -4.11 -11.98 9.58
C MET A 341 -4.54 -12.75 10.83
N THR A 342 -5.32 -12.10 11.68
CA THR A 342 -5.84 -12.66 12.93
C THR A 342 -7.31 -13.05 12.81
N ARG A 343 -7.82 -13.81 13.79
CA ARG A 343 -9.28 -14.06 13.91
C ARG A 343 -10.05 -12.75 14.06
N ALA A 344 -9.44 -11.75 14.67
CA ALA A 344 -10.07 -10.48 14.96
C ALA A 344 -10.27 -9.66 13.66
N ASP A 345 -9.32 -9.71 12.73
CA ASP A 345 -9.47 -9.13 11.37
C ASP A 345 -10.65 -9.79 10.64
N LEU A 346 -10.72 -11.11 10.66
CA LEU A 346 -11.80 -11.84 9.99
C LEU A 346 -13.17 -11.56 10.64
N ALA A 347 -13.21 -11.31 11.94
CA ALA A 347 -14.41 -10.89 12.64
C ALA A 347 -14.89 -9.51 12.17
N ILE A 348 -13.97 -8.56 11.95
CA ILE A 348 -14.31 -7.25 11.37
C ILE A 348 -14.83 -7.40 9.94
N ILE A 349 -14.17 -8.21 9.11
CA ILE A 349 -14.62 -8.50 7.73
C ILE A 349 -16.07 -9.04 7.70
N ASN A 350 -16.43 -9.80 8.72
CA ASN A 350 -17.78 -10.35 8.88
C ASN A 350 -18.78 -9.43 9.59
N GLN A 351 -18.35 -8.26 10.06
CA GLN A 351 -19.15 -7.37 10.92
C GLN A 351 -19.71 -8.15 12.12
N LEU A 352 -18.82 -8.86 12.81
CA LEU A 352 -19.11 -9.73 13.95
C LEU A 352 -18.13 -9.47 15.09
N ALA A 353 -18.57 -9.69 16.33
CA ALA A 353 -17.62 -9.92 17.43
C ALA A 353 -17.20 -11.40 17.48
N LEU A 354 -16.00 -11.71 17.98
CA LEU A 354 -15.53 -13.10 18.10
C LEU A 354 -16.44 -13.97 18.96
N SER A 355 -17.04 -13.39 20.00
CA SER A 355 -17.98 -14.04 20.91
C SER A 355 -19.43 -14.04 20.39
N GLU A 356 -19.73 -13.30 19.32
CA GLU A 356 -21.09 -13.15 18.82
C GLU A 356 -21.63 -14.51 18.33
N THR A 357 -22.84 -14.85 18.76
CA THR A 357 -23.48 -16.11 18.37
C THR A 357 -24.06 -15.97 16.96
N VAL A 358 -23.45 -16.69 16.01
CA VAL A 358 -23.91 -16.81 14.63
C VAL A 358 -25.04 -17.83 14.58
N THR A 359 -26.12 -17.51 13.85
CA THR A 359 -27.23 -18.42 13.58
C THR A 359 -27.00 -19.23 12.30
N PRO A 360 -27.55 -20.46 12.21
CA PRO A 360 -27.51 -21.22 10.97
C PRO A 360 -28.10 -20.42 9.80
N GLY A 361 -27.53 -20.57 8.62
CA GLY A 361 -27.97 -19.86 7.42
C GLY A 361 -27.26 -18.53 7.16
N ARG A 362 -26.68 -17.87 8.19
CA ARG A 362 -25.97 -16.59 8.01
C ARG A 362 -24.77 -16.78 7.08
N PRO A 363 -24.64 -15.98 6.00
CA PRO A 363 -23.45 -16.02 5.15
C PRO A 363 -22.23 -15.49 5.91
N LEU A 364 -21.14 -16.25 5.87
CA LEU A 364 -19.85 -15.92 6.46
C LEU A 364 -18.79 -15.79 5.37
N LYS A 365 -18.01 -14.72 5.48
CA LYS A 365 -16.82 -14.43 4.69
C LYS A 365 -15.65 -15.16 5.32
N LEU A 366 -15.26 -16.33 4.80
CA LEU A 366 -14.21 -17.18 5.35
C LEU A 366 -13.12 -17.45 4.30
N PRO A 367 -11.90 -17.82 4.71
CA PRO A 367 -10.91 -18.42 3.80
C PRO A 367 -11.49 -19.61 3.03
N ASP A 368 -11.05 -19.78 1.79
CA ASP A 368 -11.47 -20.84 0.86
C ASP A 368 -10.94 -22.24 1.20
#